data_AF-W1Y6M1-F1
#
_entry.id   AF-W1Y6M1-F1
#
_cell.length_a   1.000
_cell.length_b   1.000
_cell.length_c   1.000
_cell.angle_alpha   90.00
_cell.angle_beta   90.00
_cell.angle_gamma   90.00
#
_symmetry.space_group_name_H-M   'P 1'
#
loop_
_entity.id
_entity.type
_entity.pdbx_description
1 polymer ?
#
loop_
_entity_poly.entity_id
_entity_poly.type
_entity_poly.pdbx_seq_one_letter_code
_entity_poly.pdbx_strand_id
1 'polypeptide(L)'
;VESLKGKRVGVLQGTTQETFGNEHWAPKGIEIVSYQGQDNIYSDLTAGRIDAAFQDEVAASEGFLKQPVGKDYKFGGPSVKDEKLFGVGTGMGLRKEDNELREALNKAFA
;
A
#
# COMPACT_ATOMS: atom_id res chain seq x y z
N VAL A 1 -1.98 0.57 -15.77
CA VAL A 1 -0.53 0.33 -15.95
C VAL A 1 0.04 1.23 -17.04
N GLU A 2 -0.50 1.25 -18.26
CA GLU A 2 -0.01 2.18 -19.30
C GLU A 2 -0.06 3.65 -18.88
N SER A 3 -1.13 4.05 -18.17
CA SER A 3 -1.29 5.39 -17.58
C SER A 3 -0.21 5.82 -16.58
N LEU A 4 0.54 4.86 -16.03
CA LEU A 4 1.59 5.11 -15.03
C LEU A 4 2.99 5.03 -15.64
N LYS A 5 3.14 4.70 -16.94
CA LYS A 5 4.46 4.59 -17.57
C LYS A 5 5.18 5.94 -17.51
N GLY A 6 6.43 5.92 -17.02
CA GLY A 6 7.24 7.12 -16.79
C GLY A 6 6.80 7.97 -15.59
N LYS A 7 5.86 7.48 -14.78
CA LYS A 7 5.38 8.15 -13.56
C LYS A 7 6.08 7.62 -12.33
N ARG A 8 6.12 8.46 -11.29
CA ARG A 8 6.67 8.15 -9.97
C ARG A 8 5.55 7.74 -9.05
N VAL A 9 5.64 6.52 -8.51
CA VAL A 9 4.63 5.94 -7.62
C VAL A 9 5.24 5.69 -6.24
N GLY A 10 4.75 6.41 -5.25
CA GLY A 10 5.15 6.25 -3.86
C GLY A 10 4.55 4.99 -3.23
N VAL A 11 5.38 4.22 -2.53
CA VAL A 11 4.99 3.01 -1.78
C VAL A 11 5.66 3.02 -0.40
N LEU A 12 5.02 2.40 0.58
CA LEU A 12 5.61 2.21 1.90
C LEU A 12 6.60 1.04 1.86
N GLN A 13 7.82 1.26 2.37
CA GLN A 13 8.85 0.24 2.37
C GLN A 13 8.44 -0.98 3.21
N GLY A 14 8.76 -2.18 2.73
CA GLY A 14 8.48 -3.46 3.38
C GLY A 14 7.05 -3.94 3.21
N THR A 15 6.24 -3.24 2.41
CA THR A 15 4.84 -3.62 2.17
C THR A 15 4.67 -4.49 0.92
N THR A 16 3.53 -5.17 0.86
CA THR A 16 3.11 -5.92 -0.33
C THR A 16 2.99 -5.05 -1.58
N GLN A 17 2.68 -3.76 -1.41
CA GLN A 17 2.55 -2.77 -2.47
C GLN A 17 3.91 -2.42 -3.07
N GLU A 18 4.96 -2.32 -2.25
CA GLU A 18 6.34 -2.17 -2.72
C GLU A 18 6.77 -3.39 -3.55
N THR A 19 6.56 -4.60 -3.02
CA THR A 19 6.87 -5.83 -3.76
C THR A 19 6.14 -5.87 -5.10
N PHE A 20 4.83 -5.61 -5.09
CA PHE A 20 4.02 -5.60 -6.32
C PHE A 20 4.50 -4.55 -7.32
N GLY A 21 4.78 -3.33 -6.88
CA GLY A 21 5.30 -2.26 -7.71
C GLY A 21 6.62 -2.67 -8.37
N ASN A 22 7.54 -3.23 -7.58
CA ASN A 22 8.84 -3.65 -8.08
C ASN A 22 8.77 -4.85 -9.04
N GLU A 23 7.90 -5.83 -8.80
CA GLU A 23 7.78 -7.02 -9.65
C GLU A 23 6.98 -6.75 -10.94
N HIS A 24 5.94 -5.91 -10.89
CA HIS A 24 4.99 -5.78 -12.01
C HIS A 24 5.01 -4.43 -12.71
N TRP A 25 5.42 -3.35 -12.03
CA TRP A 25 5.35 -1.99 -12.55
C TRP A 25 6.72 -1.44 -12.94
N ALA A 26 7.74 -1.65 -12.11
CA ALA A 26 9.10 -1.19 -12.41
C ALA A 26 9.64 -1.72 -13.76
N PRO A 27 9.48 -3.02 -14.11
CA PRO A 27 9.92 -3.53 -15.41
C PRO A 27 9.18 -2.91 -16.61
N LYS A 28 8.04 -2.24 -16.37
CA LYS A 28 7.24 -1.55 -17.39
C LYS A 28 7.57 -0.05 -17.49
N GLY A 29 8.59 0.41 -16.77
CA GLY A 29 9.08 1.79 -16.81
C GLY A 29 8.35 2.74 -15.87
N ILE A 30 7.78 2.22 -14.78
CA ILE A 30 7.19 3.02 -13.69
C ILE A 30 8.27 3.18 -12.61
N GLU A 31 8.51 4.39 -12.13
CA GLU A 31 9.48 4.61 -11.04
C GLU A 31 8.80 4.33 -9.70
N ILE A 32 9.24 3.28 -9.01
CA ILE A 32 8.78 2.94 -7.67
C ILE A 32 9.65 3.68 -6.65
N VAL A 33 9.02 4.53 -5.85
CA VAL A 33 9.71 5.34 -4.85
C VAL A 33 9.30 4.83 -3.47
N SER A 34 10.22 4.20 -2.77
CA SER A 34 9.97 3.64 -1.44
C SER A 34 10.21 4.67 -0.34
N TYR A 35 9.26 4.77 0.59
CA TYR A 35 9.31 5.68 1.74
C TYR A 35 9.29 4.90 3.05
N GLN A 36 9.94 5.46 4.08
CA GLN A 36 9.95 4.90 5.44
C GLN A 36 8.63 5.07 6.20
N GLY A 37 7.78 6.00 5.75
CA GLY A 37 6.55 6.36 6.45
C GLY A 37 5.48 6.87 5.50
N GLN A 38 4.22 6.56 5.82
CA GLN A 38 3.07 6.87 4.97
C GLN A 38 2.84 8.38 4.83
N ASP A 39 3.10 9.16 5.89
CA ASP A 39 2.96 10.62 5.86
C ASP A 39 3.94 11.29 4.89
N ASN A 40 5.13 10.70 4.70
CA ASN A 40 6.10 11.19 3.73
C ASN A 40 5.60 10.99 2.30
N ILE A 41 4.87 9.90 2.03
CA ILE A 41 4.24 9.64 0.74
C ILE A 41 3.19 10.72 0.46
N TYR A 42 2.31 11.01 1.42
CA TYR A 42 1.28 12.05 1.25
C TYR A 42 1.89 13.45 1.09
N SER A 43 2.96 13.74 1.83
CA SER A 43 3.70 15.00 1.69
C SER A 43 4.32 15.17 0.30
N ASP A 44 4.90 14.10 -0.25
CA ASP A 44 5.49 14.14 -1.60
C ASP A 44 4.43 14.14 -2.71
N LEU A 45 3.29 13.47 -2.48
CA LEU A 45 2.15 13.49 -3.40
C LEU A 45 1.53 14.88 -3.49
N THR A 46 1.37 15.56 -2.35
CA THR A 46 0.85 16.94 -2.26
C THR A 46 1.81 17.98 -2.79
N ALA A 47 3.12 17.75 -2.64
CA ALA A 47 4.16 18.58 -3.26
C ALA A 47 4.35 18.31 -4.77
N GLY A 48 3.67 17.31 -5.34
CA GLY A 48 3.84 16.92 -6.75
C GLY A 48 5.20 16.28 -7.07
N ARG A 49 5.92 15.79 -6.04
CA ARG A 49 7.20 15.06 -6.22
C ARG A 49 6.96 13.64 -6.72
N ILE A 50 5.82 13.05 -6.39
CA ILE A 50 5.34 11.78 -6.96
C ILE A 50 3.99 12.01 -7.64
N ASP A 51 3.70 11.21 -8.67
CA ASP A 51 2.47 11.33 -9.46
C ASP A 51 1.31 10.54 -8.84
N ALA A 52 1.61 9.46 -8.11
CA ALA A 52 0.62 8.60 -7.47
C ALA A 52 1.20 7.93 -6.21
N ALA A 53 0.31 7.41 -5.36
CA ALA A 53 0.66 6.59 -4.22
C ALA A 53 -0.10 5.25 -4.27
N PHE A 54 0.57 4.16 -3.90
CA PHE A 54 -0.03 2.83 -3.87
C PHE A 54 0.09 2.24 -2.44
N GLN A 55 -1.07 2.05 -1.80
CA GLN A 55 -1.23 1.60 -0.41
C GLN A 55 -2.55 0.84 -0.24
N ASP A 56 -2.86 0.39 0.98
CA ASP A 56 -4.16 -0.16 1.33
C ASP A 56 -5.32 0.82 1.08
N GLU A 57 -6.42 0.30 0.52
CA GLU A 57 -7.54 1.11 0.05
C GLU A 57 -8.26 1.85 1.19
N VAL A 58 -8.51 1.16 2.31
CA VAL A 58 -9.16 1.76 3.48
C VAL A 58 -8.27 2.83 4.11
N ALA A 59 -6.97 2.57 4.22
CA ALA A 59 -5.99 3.53 4.74
C ALA A 59 -5.94 4.79 3.86
N ALA A 60 -5.93 4.64 2.54
CA ALA A 60 -6.02 5.77 1.61
C ALA A 60 -7.34 6.55 1.76
N SER A 61 -8.47 5.84 1.88
CA SER A 61 -9.78 6.48 2.00
C SER A 61 -9.91 7.31 3.27
N GLU A 62 -9.74 6.67 4.43
CA GLU A 62 -9.97 7.30 5.74
C GLU A 62 -8.80 8.20 6.16
N GLY A 63 -7.56 7.79 5.85
CA GLY A 63 -6.35 8.48 6.28
C GLY A 63 -5.93 9.65 5.36
N PHE A 64 -6.45 9.72 4.14
CA PHE A 64 -6.05 10.78 3.19
C PHE A 64 -7.21 11.38 2.42
N LEU A 65 -7.95 10.60 1.61
CA LEU A 65 -8.95 11.13 0.67
C LEU A 65 -10.12 11.84 1.36
N LYS A 66 -10.52 11.35 2.54
CA LYS A 66 -11.56 12.00 3.39
C LYS A 66 -11.01 13.12 4.26
N GLN A 67 -9.69 13.32 4.30
CA GLN A 67 -9.05 14.38 5.06
C GLN A 67 -8.90 15.65 4.21
N PRO A 68 -8.79 16.84 4.84
CA PRO A 68 -8.63 18.10 4.11
C PRO A 68 -7.45 18.10 3.12
N VAL A 69 -6.37 17.40 3.46
CA VAL A 69 -5.15 17.29 2.64
C VAL A 69 -5.36 16.48 1.36
N GLY A 70 -6.31 15.54 1.34
CA GLY A 70 -6.58 14.67 0.20
C GLY A 70 -7.75 15.10 -0.67
N LYS A 71 -8.39 16.25 -0.39
CA LYS A 71 -9.62 16.70 -1.07
C LYS A 71 -9.50 16.82 -2.60
N ASP A 72 -8.31 17.13 -3.10
CA ASP A 72 -8.02 17.34 -4.52
C ASP A 72 -7.54 16.05 -5.21
N TYR A 73 -7.56 14.93 -4.47
CA TYR A 73 -7.11 13.61 -4.91
C TYR A 73 -8.30 12.64 -5.01
N LYS A 74 -8.07 11.55 -5.74
CA LYS A 74 -9.04 10.47 -5.92
C LYS A 74 -8.33 9.15 -6.14
N PHE A 75 -9.08 8.05 -6.06
CA PHE A 75 -8.57 6.75 -6.50
C PHE A 75 -8.22 6.77 -7.99
N GLY A 76 -7.03 6.23 -8.30
CA GLY A 76 -6.47 6.14 -9.66
C GLY A 76 -6.96 4.92 -10.45
N GLY A 77 -8.17 4.44 -10.20
CA GLY A 77 -8.73 3.21 -10.76
C GLY A 77 -9.30 2.28 -9.68
N PRO A 78 -9.73 1.05 -10.05
CA PRO A 78 -10.18 0.05 -9.10
C PRO A 78 -9.00 -0.53 -8.30
N SER A 79 -9.32 -1.23 -7.21
CA SER A 79 -8.33 -1.94 -6.39
C SER A 79 -7.55 -2.95 -7.22
N VAL A 80 -6.24 -3.00 -7.00
CA VAL A 80 -5.37 -3.99 -7.62
C VAL A 80 -5.56 -5.33 -6.90
N LYS A 81 -5.80 -6.39 -7.67
CA LYS A 81 -6.00 -7.74 -7.13
C LYS A 81 -4.82 -8.63 -7.52
N ASP A 82 -4.21 -9.22 -6.51
CA ASP A 82 -3.16 -10.23 -6.62
C ASP A 82 -3.21 -11.10 -5.37
N GLU A 83 -3.79 -12.29 -5.47
CA GLU A 83 -3.95 -13.19 -4.31
C GLU A 83 -2.62 -13.66 -3.72
N LYS A 84 -1.57 -13.73 -4.56
CA LYS A 84 -0.25 -14.19 -4.12
C LYS A 84 0.44 -13.13 -3.28
N LEU A 85 0.32 -11.86 -3.66
CA LEU A 85 1.01 -10.75 -2.99
C LEU A 85 0.16 -10.09 -1.91
N PHE A 86 -1.14 -9.89 -2.12
CA PHE A 86 -2.02 -9.21 -1.14
C PHE A 86 -2.78 -10.17 -0.23
N GLY A 87 -2.75 -11.48 -0.53
CA GLY A 87 -3.40 -12.50 0.29
C GLY A 87 -4.92 -12.34 0.34
N VAL A 88 -5.52 -12.84 1.43
CA VAL A 88 -6.98 -12.89 1.66
C VAL A 88 -7.43 -11.95 2.79
N GLY A 89 -6.60 -10.97 3.14
CA GLY A 89 -6.83 -10.03 4.23
C GLY A 89 -5.65 -9.93 5.21
N THR A 90 -5.87 -9.20 6.30
CA THR A 90 -4.84 -8.95 7.33
C THR A 90 -4.99 -9.92 8.49
N GLY A 91 -3.87 -10.37 9.06
CA GLY A 91 -3.82 -11.20 10.25
C GLY A 91 -2.75 -10.74 11.24
N MET A 92 -2.78 -11.30 12.45
CA MET A 92 -1.76 -11.05 13.47
C MET A 92 -0.48 -11.84 13.13
N GLY A 93 0.61 -11.12 12.87
CA GLY A 93 1.92 -11.74 12.62
C GLY A 93 2.53 -12.30 13.92
N LEU A 94 2.84 -13.59 13.93
CA LEU A 94 3.39 -14.31 15.08
C LEU A 94 4.62 -15.14 14.67
N ARG A 95 5.48 -15.48 15.63
CA ARG A 95 6.51 -16.51 15.42
C ARG A 95 5.84 -17.85 15.12
N LYS A 96 6.49 -18.69 14.31
CA LYS A 96 5.90 -19.96 13.83
C LYS A 96 5.71 -20.96 14.96
N GLU A 97 6.57 -20.90 15.96
CA GLU A 97 6.60 -21.78 17.13
C GLU A 97 5.60 -21.38 18.23
N ASP A 98 5.06 -20.16 18.21
CA ASP A 98 4.18 -19.60 19.25
C ASP A 98 2.72 -20.09 19.13
N ASN A 99 2.53 -21.42 19.17
CA ASN A 99 1.22 -22.03 19.00
C ASN A 99 0.21 -21.60 20.09
N GLU A 100 0.63 -21.52 21.35
CA GLU A 100 -0.26 -21.14 22.46
C GLU A 100 -0.81 -19.72 22.29
N LEU A 101 0.05 -18.77 21.92
CA LEU A 101 -0.36 -17.39 21.65
C LEU A 101 -1.28 -17.31 20.43
N ARG A 102 -0.97 -18.07 19.36
CA ARG A 102 -1.83 -18.13 18.17
C ARG A 102 -3.25 -18.60 18.53
N GLU A 103 -3.39 -19.68 19.28
CA GLU A 103 -4.71 -20.20 19.64
C GLU A 103 -5.45 -19.26 20.60
N ALA A 104 -4.76 -18.62 21.55
CA ALA A 104 -5.37 -17.63 22.43
C ALA A 104 -5.94 -16.44 21.65
N LEU A 105 -5.18 -15.92 20.69
CA LEU A 105 -5.60 -14.81 19.83
C LEU A 105 -6.76 -15.22 18.90
N ASN A 106 -6.69 -16.39 18.28
CA ASN A 106 -7.79 -16.92 17.45
C ASN A 106 -9.08 -17.05 18.25
N LYS A 107 -9.00 -17.59 19.47
CA LYS A 107 -10.17 -17.74 20.36
C LYS A 107 -10.75 -16.41 20.81
N ALA A 108 -9.93 -15.37 21.00
CA ALA A 108 -10.41 -14.04 21.34
C ALA A 108 -11.10 -13.32 20.17
N PHE A 109 -10.73 -13.68 18.93
CA PHE A 109 -11.27 -13.08 17.72
C PHE A 109 -12.56 -13.74 17.21
N ALA A 110 -12.75 -15.03 17.52
CA ALA A 110 -13.92 -15.84 17.14
C ALA A 110 -15.13 -15.61 18.06
#